data_AF-A0A3P8FKF7-F1
#
_entry.id   AF-A0A3P8FKF7-F1
#
_cell.length_a   1.000
_cell.length_b   1.000
_cell.length_c   1.000
_cell.angle_alpha   90.00
_cell.angle_beta   90.00
_cell.angle_gamma   90.00
#
_symmetry.space_group_name_H-M   'P 1'
#
loop_
_entity.id
_entity.type
_entity.pdbx_description
1 polymer ?
#
loop_
_entity_poly.entity_id
_entity_poly.type
_entity_poly.pdbx_seq_one_letter_code
_entity_poly.pdbx_strand_id
1 'polypeptide(L)'
;MNDVTGVDMQESKFKEHKALWKLNKRGVDGENIIHLLLNREEQVCYEIARILLKHYPGMTNDIYMGDEMFGQSALHLAIVHDDYETVQLLLANNADVNARACGNFFLPEDFKATNKVTDYQ
;
A
#
# COMPACT_ATOMS: atom_id res chain seq x y z
N MET A 1 24.73 -32.54 -17.37
CA MET A 1 24.00 -31.81 -18.41
C MET A 1 22.79 -31.22 -17.74
N ASN A 2 22.89 -29.96 -17.35
CA ASN A 2 21.76 -29.16 -16.89
C ASN A 2 20.97 -28.76 -18.14
N ASP A 3 19.63 -28.79 -18.11
CA ASP A 3 18.90 -27.53 -18.30
C ASP A 3 17.41 -27.56 -17.92
N VAL A 4 17.02 -26.44 -17.29
CA VAL A 4 15.71 -25.77 -17.16
C VAL A 4 14.42 -26.58 -16.97
N THR A 5 13.99 -26.69 -15.70
CA THR A 5 12.59 -26.43 -15.31
C THR A 5 12.57 -25.70 -13.97
N GLY A 6 12.94 -24.42 -13.99
CA GLY A 6 12.84 -23.53 -12.82
C GLY A 6 12.05 -22.30 -13.20
N VAL A 7 10.78 -22.48 -13.57
CA VAL A 7 9.84 -21.36 -13.51
C VAL A 7 9.52 -21.22 -12.04
N ASP A 8 10.35 -20.45 -11.32
CA ASP A 8 10.02 -20.01 -9.97
C ASP A 8 8.70 -19.25 -10.07
N MET A 9 7.60 -19.95 -9.75
CA MET A 9 6.30 -19.34 -9.56
C MET A 9 6.47 -18.39 -8.38
N GLN A 10 6.72 -17.12 -8.68
CA GLN A 10 6.73 -16.03 -7.73
C GLN A 10 5.45 -16.16 -6.92
N GLU A 11 5.57 -16.58 -5.66
CA GLU A 11 4.41 -16.80 -4.80
C GLU A 11 3.57 -15.53 -4.84
N SER A 12 2.30 -15.68 -5.21
CA SER A 12 1.40 -14.54 -5.32
C SER A 12 1.31 -13.89 -3.94
N LYS A 13 1.85 -12.66 -3.82
CA LYS A 13 1.78 -11.82 -2.61
C LYS A 13 0.34 -11.33 -2.42
N PHE A 14 -0.62 -12.24 -2.23
CA PHE A 14 -2.00 -11.89 -1.96
C PHE A 14 -2.19 -11.67 -0.46
N LYS A 15 -2.64 -10.48 -0.08
CA LYS A 15 -3.08 -10.18 1.28
C LYS A 15 -4.56 -9.80 1.24
N GLU A 16 -5.38 -10.57 1.92
CA GLU A 16 -6.80 -10.22 2.09
C GLU A 16 -6.89 -8.90 2.85
N HIS A 17 -7.62 -7.94 2.28
CA HIS A 17 -7.86 -6.64 2.88
C HIS A 17 -9.17 -6.07 2.35
N LYS A 18 -9.71 -5.08 3.07
CA LYS A 18 -10.95 -4.40 2.67
C LYS A 18 -10.63 -3.41 1.56
N ALA A 19 -11.07 -3.71 0.34
CA ALA A 19 -11.01 -2.81 -0.81
C ALA A 19 -12.42 -2.40 -1.26
N LEU A 20 -12.67 -1.10 -1.40
CA LEU A 20 -13.92 -0.58 -1.98
C LEU A 20 -13.83 -0.39 -3.50
N TRP A 21 -12.62 -0.33 -4.06
CA TRP A 21 -12.43 -0.16 -5.50
C TRP A 21 -12.46 -1.50 -6.22
N LYS A 22 -13.01 -1.51 -7.44
CA LYS A 22 -12.79 -2.64 -8.36
C LYS A 22 -11.30 -2.76 -8.65
N LEU A 23 -10.71 -3.94 -8.46
CA LEU A 23 -9.28 -4.20 -8.65
C LEU A 23 -8.79 -3.80 -10.06
N ASN A 24 -9.65 -3.88 -11.07
CA ASN A 24 -9.36 -3.49 -12.45
C ASN A 24 -9.43 -1.97 -12.72
N LYS A 25 -9.47 -1.13 -11.68
CA LYS A 25 -9.51 0.34 -11.76
C LYS A 25 -8.43 1.01 -10.91
N ARG A 26 -7.32 0.30 -10.69
CA ARG A 26 -6.13 0.79 -9.98
C ARG A 26 -5.08 1.32 -10.95
N GLY A 27 -4.12 2.07 -10.43
CA GLY A 27 -2.94 2.49 -11.19
C GLY A 27 -1.96 1.34 -11.42
N VAL A 28 -0.83 1.65 -12.05
CA VAL A 28 0.14 0.64 -12.51
C VAL A 28 0.79 -0.12 -11.35
N ASP A 29 0.90 0.53 -10.19
CA ASP A 29 1.47 -0.02 -8.96
C ASP A 29 0.37 -0.54 -8.01
N GLY A 30 -0.87 -0.67 -8.50
CA GLY A 30 -2.00 -1.12 -7.71
C GLY A 30 -2.53 -0.07 -6.73
N GLU A 31 -2.12 1.18 -6.90
CA GLU A 31 -2.56 2.31 -6.10
C GLU A 31 -4.00 2.74 -6.44
N ASN A 32 -4.60 3.50 -5.53
CA ASN A 32 -5.95 4.05 -5.68
C ASN A 32 -5.88 5.58 -5.57
N ILE A 33 -7.02 6.28 -5.69
CA ILE A 33 -6.99 7.75 -5.67
C ILE A 33 -6.48 8.34 -4.35
N ILE A 34 -6.68 7.68 -3.21
CA ILE A 34 -6.21 8.17 -1.92
C ILE A 34 -4.70 8.11 -1.90
N HIS A 35 -4.11 6.99 -2.35
CA HIS A 35 -2.67 6.87 -2.50
C HIS A 35 -2.08 7.96 -3.41
N LEU A 36 -2.70 8.20 -4.57
CA LEU A 36 -2.26 9.23 -5.51
C LEU A 36 -2.33 10.64 -4.92
N LEU A 37 -3.43 10.97 -4.24
CA LEU A 37 -3.61 12.30 -3.62
C LEU A 37 -2.61 12.52 -2.48
N LEU A 38 -2.43 11.54 -1.60
CA LEU A 38 -1.52 11.68 -0.47
C LEU A 38 -0.05 11.75 -0.92
N ASN A 39 0.32 11.11 -2.03
CA ASN A 39 1.67 11.17 -2.62
C ASN A 39 2.03 12.51 -3.27
N ARG A 40 1.07 13.41 -3.51
CA ARG A 40 1.37 14.69 -4.17
C ARG A 40 2.01 15.72 -3.26
N GLU A 41 1.88 15.56 -1.94
CA GLU A 41 2.35 16.54 -0.95
C GLU A 41 1.79 17.96 -1.16
N GLU A 42 0.62 18.06 -1.79
CA GLU A 42 -0.09 19.32 -2.01
C GLU A 42 -1.28 19.43 -1.05
N GLN A 43 -1.43 20.60 -0.40
CA GLN A 43 -2.52 20.84 0.55
C GLN A 43 -3.91 20.54 -0.03
N VAL A 44 -4.15 20.93 -1.29
CA VAL A 44 -5.42 20.67 -1.98
C VAL A 44 -5.67 19.17 -2.15
N CYS A 45 -4.62 18.37 -2.38
CA CYS A 45 -4.75 16.92 -2.51
C CYS A 45 -5.09 16.28 -1.16
N TYR A 46 -4.50 16.75 -0.06
CA TYR A 46 -4.87 16.29 1.28
C TYR A 46 -6.33 16.60 1.62
N GLU A 47 -6.80 17.80 1.31
CA GLU A 47 -8.20 18.19 1.53
C GLU A 47 -9.17 17.32 0.72
N ILE A 48 -8.87 17.09 -0.57
CA ILE A 48 -9.66 16.20 -1.42
C ILE A 48 -9.65 14.77 -0.86
N ALA A 49 -8.49 14.26 -0.43
CA ALA A 49 -8.38 12.92 0.16
C ALA A 49 -9.24 12.80 1.42
N ARG A 50 -9.20 13.80 2.32
CA ARG A 50 -10.01 13.82 3.55
C ARG A 50 -11.51 13.90 3.24
N ILE A 51 -11.94 14.64 2.22
CA ILE A 51 -13.33 14.65 1.76
C ILE A 51 -13.75 13.26 1.30
N LEU A 52 -12.95 12.61 0.46
CA LEU A 52 -13.25 11.27 -0.04
C LEU A 52 -13.31 10.23 1.09
N LEU A 53 -12.38 10.27 2.04
CA LEU A 53 -12.37 9.37 3.20
C LEU A 53 -13.60 9.54 4.10
N LYS A 54 -14.11 10.77 4.27
CA LYS A 54 -15.36 11.03 5.02
C LYS A 54 -16.58 10.41 4.33
N HIS A 55 -16.63 10.43 3.01
CA HIS A 55 -17.76 9.85 2.25
C HIS A 55 -17.64 8.34 2.01
N TYR A 56 -16.40 7.84 1.90
CA TYR A 56 -16.10 6.45 1.54
C TYR A 56 -15.09 5.84 2.54
N PRO A 57 -15.47 5.68 3.81
CA PRO A 57 -14.56 5.32 4.89
C PRO A 57 -13.93 3.93 4.74
N GLY A 58 -14.51 3.04 3.94
CA GLY A 58 -13.93 1.73 3.64
C GLY A 58 -12.65 1.78 2.81
N MET A 59 -12.30 2.93 2.20
CA MET A 59 -11.06 3.12 1.44
C MET A 59 -9.82 3.21 2.33
N THR A 60 -10.01 3.48 3.62
CA THR A 60 -8.96 3.64 4.63
C THR A 60 -8.04 2.41 4.75
N ASN A 61 -8.58 1.21 4.52
CA ASN A 61 -7.88 -0.07 4.70
C ASN A 61 -7.37 -0.69 3.39
N ASP A 62 -7.42 0.08 2.32
CA ASP A 62 -6.86 -0.33 1.04
C ASP A 62 -5.33 -0.19 1.05
N ILE A 63 -4.66 -1.00 0.25
CA ILE A 63 -3.19 -1.06 0.15
C ILE A 63 -2.72 -1.01 -1.30
N TYR A 64 -1.46 -0.62 -1.50
CA TYR A 64 -0.73 -0.85 -2.74
C TYR A 64 -0.62 -2.35 -3.04
N MET A 65 -0.79 -2.71 -4.32
CA MET A 65 -0.77 -4.10 -4.78
C MET A 65 0.47 -4.44 -5.62
N GLY A 66 1.20 -3.44 -6.12
CA GLY A 66 2.42 -3.61 -6.90
C GLY A 66 3.60 -4.05 -6.03
N ASP A 67 4.54 -4.78 -6.62
CA ASP A 67 5.62 -5.46 -5.88
C ASP A 67 6.51 -4.52 -5.07
N GLU A 68 6.75 -3.30 -5.56
CA GLU A 68 7.65 -2.34 -4.91
C GLU A 68 7.05 -1.77 -3.63
N MET A 69 5.80 -1.30 -3.69
CA MET A 69 5.14 -0.61 -2.58
C MET A 69 4.10 -1.49 -1.85
N PHE A 70 4.07 -2.80 -2.14
CA PHE A 70 3.07 -3.73 -1.64
C PHE A 70 2.77 -3.57 -0.14
N GLY A 71 1.50 -3.51 0.22
CA GLY A 71 1.05 -3.42 1.61
C GLY A 71 1.09 -2.01 2.22
N GLN A 72 1.70 -1.03 1.53
CA GLN A 72 1.63 0.36 1.97
C GLN A 72 0.16 0.84 1.92
N SER A 73 -0.30 1.45 3.02
CA SER A 73 -1.66 1.97 3.18
C SER A 73 -1.67 3.50 3.25
N ALA A 74 -2.86 4.10 3.16
CA ALA A 74 -3.03 5.55 3.37
C ALA A 74 -2.49 6.02 4.74
N LEU A 75 -2.54 5.17 5.77
CA LEU A 75 -2.00 5.49 7.10
C LEU A 75 -0.47 5.62 7.09
N HIS A 76 0.24 4.77 6.33
CA HIS A 76 1.68 4.91 6.15
C HIS A 76 2.03 6.25 5.52
N LEU A 77 1.34 6.62 4.44
CA LEU A 77 1.57 7.88 3.73
C LEU A 77 1.34 9.11 4.62
N ALA A 78 0.22 9.13 5.35
CA ALA A 78 -0.10 10.23 6.25
C ALA A 78 0.95 10.40 7.38
N ILE A 79 1.50 9.29 7.89
CA ILE A 79 2.59 9.32 8.88
C ILE A 79 3.89 9.84 8.26
N VAL A 80 4.27 9.35 7.07
CA VAL A 80 5.50 9.77 6.38
C VAL A 80 5.49 11.26 6.06
N HIS A 81 4.32 11.84 5.79
CA HIS A 81 4.17 13.27 5.47
C HIS A 81 3.84 14.16 6.67
N ASP A 82 3.90 13.66 7.90
CA ASP A 82 3.53 14.39 9.12
C ASP A 82 2.11 15.02 9.07
N ASP A 83 1.17 14.40 8.35
CA ASP A 83 -0.21 14.87 8.21
C ASP A 83 -1.09 14.32 9.35
N TYR A 84 -0.97 14.97 10.50
CA TYR A 84 -1.73 14.62 11.71
C TYR A 84 -3.25 14.65 11.52
N GLU A 85 -3.78 15.55 10.67
CA GLU A 85 -5.22 15.65 10.43
C GLU A 85 -5.73 14.42 9.67
N THR A 86 -5.01 14.01 8.63
CA THR A 86 -5.34 12.80 7.88
C THR A 86 -5.11 11.54 8.72
N VAL A 87 -4.06 11.47 9.55
CA VAL A 87 -3.85 10.36 10.51
C VAL A 87 -5.07 10.20 11.43
N GLN A 88 -5.52 11.28 12.07
CA GLN A 88 -6.69 11.24 12.96
C GLN A 88 -7.95 10.77 12.23
N LEU A 89 -8.16 11.26 11.01
CA LEU A 89 -9.31 10.87 10.20
C LEU A 89 -9.26 9.39 9.80
N LEU A 90 -8.09 8.87 9.42
CA LEU A 90 -7.90 7.47 9.06
C LEU A 90 -8.16 6.56 10.27
N LEU A 91 -7.62 6.91 11.45
CA LEU A 91 -7.87 6.19 12.70
C LEU A 91 -9.35 6.19 13.10
N ALA A 92 -10.03 7.33 12.98
CA ALA A 92 -11.47 7.44 13.22
C ALA A 92 -12.30 6.55 12.28
N ASN A 93 -11.76 6.22 11.09
CA ASN A 93 -12.36 5.31 10.11
C ASN A 93 -11.86 3.85 10.23
N ASN A 94 -11.26 3.48 11.37
CA ASN A 94 -10.74 2.14 11.65
C ASN A 94 -9.64 1.70 10.66
N ALA A 95 -8.69 2.60 10.37
CA ALA A 95 -7.45 2.21 9.72
C ALA A 95 -6.75 1.08 10.48
N ASP A 96 -6.28 0.07 9.77
CA ASP A 96 -5.48 -1.00 10.34
C ASP A 96 -4.10 -0.47 10.75
N VAL A 97 -3.92 -0.26 12.04
CA VAL A 97 -2.66 0.19 12.64
C VAL A 97 -1.56 -0.88 12.57
N ASN A 98 -1.94 -2.14 12.32
CA ASN A 98 -1.01 -3.25 12.13
C ASN A 98 -0.78 -3.54 10.64
N ALA A 99 -1.27 -2.69 9.72
CA ALA A 99 -0.96 -2.81 8.31
C ALA A 99 0.55 -2.78 8.10
N ARG A 100 1.05 -3.63 7.21
CA ARG A 100 2.48 -3.83 6.99
C ARG A 100 2.83 -3.53 5.54
N ALA A 101 3.74 -2.59 5.34
CA ALA A 101 4.37 -2.33 4.06
C ALA A 101 5.52 -3.33 3.85
N CYS A 102 5.34 -4.27 2.93
CA CYS A 102 6.23 -5.43 2.71
C CYS A 102 6.69 -5.57 1.25
N GLY A 103 6.45 -4.54 0.43
CA GLY A 103 7.01 -4.45 -0.91
C GLY A 103 8.53 -4.38 -0.93
N ASN A 104 9.11 -4.63 -2.10
CA ASN A 104 10.57 -4.72 -2.30
C ASN A 104 11.29 -3.44 -1.82
N PHE A 105 10.65 -2.28 -1.95
CA PHE A 105 11.18 -1.00 -1.49
C PHE A 105 11.52 -1.01 0.01
N PHE A 106 10.70 -1.68 0.83
CA PHE A 106 10.81 -1.70 2.30
C PHE A 106 11.75 -2.79 2.83
N LEU A 107 12.35 -3.61 1.96
CA LEU A 107 13.31 -4.63 2.37
C LEU A 107 14.68 -4.02 2.71
N PRO A 108 15.44 -4.63 3.64
CA PRO A 108 16.84 -4.31 3.83
C PRO A 108 17.66 -4.46 2.54
N GLU A 109 18.64 -3.57 2.31
CA GLU A 109 19.45 -3.53 1.09
C GLU A 109 20.20 -4.85 0.82
N ASP A 110 20.76 -5.45 1.87
CA ASP A 110 21.46 -6.73 1.80
C ASP A 110 20.53 -7.90 1.46
N PHE A 111 19.24 -7.75 1.74
CA PHE A 111 18.22 -8.75 1.45
C PHE A 111 17.71 -8.67 0.00
N LYS A 112 17.63 -7.47 -0.59
CA LYS A 112 17.24 -7.25 -2.00
C LYS A 112 18.12 -8.06 -2.97
N ALA A 113 19.39 -8.24 -2.65
CA ALA A 113 20.33 -9.01 -3.47
C ALA A 113 20.13 -10.55 -3.39
N THR A 114 19.33 -11.04 -2.44
CA THR A 114 19.23 -12.48 -2.14
C THR A 114 18.05 -13.19 -2.80
N ASN A 115 17.09 -12.46 -3.38
CA ASN A 115 15.82 -12.98 -3.91
C ASN A 115 15.06 -13.90 -2.94
N LYS A 116 15.33 -13.81 -1.64
CA LYS A 116 14.61 -14.57 -0.62
C LYS A 116 13.25 -13.92 -0.36
N VAL A 117 12.28 -14.71 0.05
CA VAL A 117 10.98 -14.21 0.54
C VAL A 117 11.13 -13.97 2.05
N THR A 118 10.71 -12.81 2.54
CA THR A 118 10.64 -12.54 3.99
C THR A 118 9.32 -13.04 4.56
N ASP A 119 9.37 -13.58 5.77
CA ASP A 119 8.19 -13.99 6.55
C ASP A 119 7.60 -12.83 7.37
N TYR A 120 7.86 -11.58 6.97
CA TYR A 120 7.37 -10.39 7.63
C TYR A 120 5.86 -10.18 7.47
N GLN A 121 5.06 -11.23 7.24
CA GLN A 121 3.61 -11.13 7.08
C GLN A 121 2.86 -11.23 8.41
#